data_AF-A0A3E2N949-F1
#
_entry.id   AF-A0A3E2N949-F1
#
_cell.length_a   1.000
_cell.length_b   1.000
_cell.length_c   1.000
_cell.angle_alpha   90.00
_cell.angle_beta   90.00
_cell.angle_gamma   90.00
#
_symmetry.space_group_name_H-M   'P 1'
#
loop_
_entity.id
_entity.type
_entity.pdbx_description
1 polymer ?
#
loop_
_entity_poly.entity_id
_entity_poly.type
_entity_poly.pdbx_seq_one_letter_code
_entity_poly.pdbx_strand_id
1 'polypeptide(L)'
;MTDCNSTTRGISGIGIPICLEINSANIIVEEKIDGCGIFQTVPFELIENDPNFGPAPAGFQFLKIVTDDRYDKGLCVEYRIRIIGDYPEAAQPISVKAANVVYKFACTDCFIVPGCVQRGKLLVSKVCRTVISNNQPSFEYQVHVDNVGKAPLNPVEFEDIITIPLQLSIGTITVSPSSLNVDTNIPGKVKIFGNIGTIEPGGRVAITYTIPCIGISSPGSYIINNTARAAAEGTDSGDLCGTNLNVVKFRAEKCCSVNGNVGTFKLTISSVGNSPDAVVDIFDRMQIPAGLTVNFSSFNGCEAYFADTLKPIPLNTDIIGPAGIDIICRDAFIPFNGSFEKTISYTLVSSSVNVTSVVNTITNITPKDIENLVYEGTENLPATANIKVELLQSCLTSCL
;
A
#
# COMPACT_ATOMS: atom_id res chain seq x y z
N MET A 1 47.86 -58.59 -16.41
CA MET A 1 47.42 -59.84 -15.77
C MET A 1 46.66 -59.46 -14.52
N THR A 2 45.34 -59.58 -14.56
CA THR A 2 44.48 -59.37 -13.38
C THR A 2 44.41 -60.70 -12.63
N ASP A 3 44.76 -60.70 -11.36
CA ASP A 3 44.73 -61.91 -10.53
C ASP A 3 43.27 -62.34 -10.27
N CYS A 4 42.83 -63.40 -10.95
CA CYS A 4 41.50 -64.00 -10.79
C CYS A 4 41.28 -64.62 -9.40
N ASN A 5 42.33 -64.77 -8.57
CA ASN A 5 42.22 -65.23 -7.19
C ASN A 5 41.92 -64.10 -6.18
N SER A 6 42.02 -62.84 -6.60
CA SER A 6 41.46 -61.75 -5.80
C SER A 6 39.93 -61.82 -5.87
N THR A 7 39.24 -61.83 -4.72
CA THR A 7 37.78 -61.83 -4.65
C THR A 7 37.23 -60.48 -5.12
N THR A 8 37.22 -60.23 -6.43
CA THR A 8 36.46 -59.15 -7.04
C THR A 8 34.97 -59.48 -6.87
N ARG A 9 34.21 -58.53 -6.32
CA ARG A 9 32.79 -58.67 -6.01
C ARG A 9 31.99 -58.14 -7.19
N GLY A 10 30.99 -58.90 -7.65
CA GLY A 10 30.11 -58.46 -8.73
C GLY A 10 29.32 -57.21 -8.34
N ILE A 11 29.05 -56.34 -9.31
CA ILE A 11 28.13 -55.22 -9.15
C ILE A 11 26.73 -55.80 -9.04
N SER A 12 26.04 -55.51 -7.94
CA SER A 12 24.67 -55.97 -7.65
C SER A 12 23.61 -54.88 -7.90
N GLY A 13 24.03 -53.62 -8.02
CA GLY A 13 23.11 -52.54 -8.37
C GLY A 13 23.78 -51.18 -8.60
N ILE A 14 23.11 -50.32 -9.34
CA ILE A 14 23.57 -48.98 -9.71
C ILE A 14 22.44 -47.99 -9.39
N GLY A 15 22.76 -46.89 -8.72
CA GLY A 15 21.84 -45.78 -8.43
C GLY A 15 22.35 -44.48 -9.04
N ILE A 16 21.60 -43.93 -9.99
CA ILE A 16 21.92 -42.67 -10.68
C ILE A 16 20.87 -41.63 -10.29
N PRO A 17 21.23 -40.52 -9.62
CA PRO A 17 20.27 -39.46 -9.33
C PRO A 17 19.76 -38.83 -10.62
N ILE A 18 18.45 -38.74 -10.77
CA ILE A 18 17.76 -38.00 -11.84
C ILE A 18 16.67 -37.14 -11.21
N CYS A 19 16.24 -36.06 -11.86
CA CYS A 19 15.19 -35.21 -11.29
C CYS A 19 13.95 -36.02 -10.89
N LEU A 20 13.38 -35.69 -9.72
CA LEU A 20 12.19 -36.33 -9.17
C LEU A 20 10.96 -36.26 -10.11
N GLU A 21 10.92 -35.28 -10.99
CA GLU A 21 9.82 -35.07 -11.94
C GLU A 21 9.89 -35.99 -13.17
N ILE A 22 11.01 -36.68 -13.42
CA ILE A 22 11.17 -37.57 -14.57
C ILE A 22 10.41 -38.87 -14.32
N ASN A 23 9.41 -39.17 -15.16
CA ASN A 23 8.63 -40.39 -15.11
C ASN A 23 9.32 -41.57 -15.84
N SER A 24 9.11 -42.80 -15.38
CA SER A 24 9.65 -44.02 -16.00
C SER A 24 9.28 -44.20 -17.47
N ALA A 25 8.13 -43.66 -17.92
CA ALA A 25 7.72 -43.68 -19.32
C ALA A 25 8.68 -42.92 -20.26
N ASN A 26 9.45 -41.97 -19.71
CA ASN A 26 10.41 -41.15 -20.46
C ASN A 26 11.83 -41.72 -20.44
N ILE A 27 12.02 -42.91 -19.86
CA ILE A 27 13.35 -43.49 -19.64
C ILE A 27 13.44 -44.84 -20.36
N ILE A 28 14.50 -45.01 -21.14
CA ILE A 28 14.87 -46.29 -21.73
C ILE A 28 16.27 -46.63 -21.20
N VAL A 29 16.36 -47.75 -20.49
CA VAL A 29 17.64 -48.31 -20.04
C VAL A 29 17.95 -49.52 -20.89
N GLU A 30 19.13 -49.52 -21.50
CA GLU A 30 19.60 -50.62 -22.33
C GLU A 30 20.97 -51.07 -21.83
N GLU A 31 21.26 -52.36 -21.98
CA GLU A 31 22.54 -52.94 -21.62
C GLU A 31 23.18 -53.69 -22.79
N LYS A 32 24.50 -53.77 -22.77
CA LYS A 32 25.32 -54.55 -23.70
C LYS A 32 26.48 -55.21 -22.94
N ILE A 33 26.74 -56.48 -23.21
CA ILE A 33 27.74 -57.29 -22.50
C ILE A 33 28.96 -57.53 -23.40
N ASP A 34 30.17 -57.45 -22.82
CA ASP A 34 31.48 -57.74 -23.41
C ASP A 34 31.79 -57.02 -24.73
N GLY A 35 31.16 -55.87 -24.97
CA GLY A 35 31.39 -55.08 -26.19
C GLY A 35 30.93 -55.75 -27.49
N CYS A 36 30.47 -57.00 -27.46
CA CYS A 36 29.97 -57.78 -28.58
C CYS A 36 28.46 -57.97 -28.45
N GLY A 37 27.67 -57.43 -29.39
CA GLY A 37 26.21 -57.58 -29.39
C GLY A 37 25.44 -56.29 -29.62
N ILE A 38 24.11 -56.40 -29.59
CA ILE A 38 23.13 -55.31 -29.72
C ILE A 38 22.65 -54.93 -28.32
N PHE A 39 22.41 -53.65 -28.08
CA PHE A 39 21.79 -53.16 -26.84
C PHE A 39 20.41 -53.78 -26.65
N GLN A 40 20.12 -54.26 -25.43
CA GLN A 40 18.83 -54.82 -25.04
C GLN A 40 18.24 -54.02 -23.89
N THR A 41 16.94 -53.73 -23.95
CA THR A 41 16.23 -53.03 -22.88
C THR A 41 16.19 -53.87 -21.62
N VAL A 42 16.46 -53.23 -20.47
CA VAL A 42 16.43 -53.88 -19.15
C VAL A 42 15.58 -53.12 -18.15
N PRO A 43 15.03 -53.83 -17.15
CA PRO A 43 14.21 -53.20 -16.13
C PRO A 43 15.04 -52.25 -15.27
N PHE A 44 14.38 -51.20 -14.79
CA PHE A 44 14.88 -50.27 -13.80
C PHE A 44 13.75 -49.86 -12.85
N GLU A 45 14.11 -49.27 -11.72
CA GLU A 45 13.20 -48.74 -10.72
C GLU A 45 13.49 -47.25 -10.50
N LEU A 46 12.45 -46.46 -10.22
CA LEU A 46 12.58 -45.09 -9.74
C LEU A 46 12.24 -45.04 -8.26
N ILE A 47 13.17 -44.58 -7.43
CA ILE A 47 13.01 -44.62 -5.97
C ILE A 47 13.68 -43.44 -5.28
N GLU A 48 12.96 -42.75 -4.39
CA GLU A 48 13.49 -41.62 -3.61
C GLU A 48 14.39 -42.06 -2.45
N ASN A 49 14.09 -43.20 -1.83
CA ASN A 49 14.84 -43.74 -0.70
C ASN A 49 15.02 -45.24 -0.84
N ASP A 50 16.21 -45.67 -1.23
CA ASP A 50 16.53 -47.08 -1.43
C ASP A 50 17.17 -47.68 -0.16
N PRO A 51 16.79 -48.90 0.27
CA PRO A 51 17.40 -49.55 1.43
C PRO A 51 18.92 -49.72 1.35
N ASN A 52 19.50 -49.73 0.14
CA ASN A 52 20.94 -49.86 -0.06
C ASN A 52 21.61 -48.50 -0.26
N PHE A 53 21.02 -47.59 -1.04
CA PHE A 53 21.65 -46.31 -1.38
C PHE A 53 21.28 -45.15 -0.43
N GLY A 54 20.27 -45.34 0.43
CA GLY A 54 19.70 -44.29 1.26
C GLY A 54 18.83 -43.31 0.45
N PRO A 55 18.59 -42.09 0.99
CA PRO A 55 17.82 -41.08 0.28
C PRO A 55 18.63 -40.48 -0.88
N ALA A 56 17.96 -40.25 -2.01
CA ALA A 56 18.50 -39.49 -3.12
C ALA A 56 18.77 -38.03 -2.71
N PRO A 57 19.64 -37.30 -3.43
CA PRO A 57 19.84 -35.87 -3.23
C PRO A 57 18.52 -35.09 -3.31
N ALA A 58 18.42 -33.96 -2.60
CA ALA A 58 17.20 -33.16 -2.57
C ALA A 58 16.76 -32.73 -3.99
N GLY A 59 15.51 -33.01 -4.35
CA GLY A 59 14.96 -32.77 -5.68
C GLY A 59 15.23 -33.90 -6.70
N PHE A 60 15.94 -34.95 -6.32
CA PHE A 60 16.25 -36.10 -7.18
C PHE A 60 15.58 -37.38 -6.64
N GLN A 61 15.49 -38.37 -7.52
CA GLN A 61 15.23 -39.78 -7.22
C GLN A 61 16.32 -40.64 -7.86
N PHE A 62 16.53 -41.86 -7.37
CA PHE A 62 17.44 -42.80 -8.03
C PHE A 62 16.75 -43.49 -9.20
N LEU A 63 17.35 -43.40 -10.38
CA LEU A 63 17.22 -44.42 -11.42
C LEU A 63 18.09 -45.61 -10.98
N LYS A 64 17.43 -46.67 -10.55
CA LYS A 64 18.05 -47.86 -9.98
C LYS A 64 18.02 -49.02 -10.97
N ILE A 65 19.19 -49.54 -11.29
CA ILE A 65 19.37 -50.75 -12.10
C ILE A 65 19.86 -51.86 -11.18
N VAL A 66 19.14 -52.96 -11.11
CA VAL A 66 19.53 -54.14 -10.34
C VAL A 66 20.06 -55.19 -11.31
N THR A 67 21.20 -55.79 -10.97
CA THR A 67 21.82 -56.81 -11.81
C THR A 67 21.41 -58.21 -11.41
N ASP A 68 20.90 -58.44 -10.19
CA ASP A 68 20.46 -59.75 -9.66
C ASP A 68 21.49 -60.88 -9.88
N ASP A 69 22.78 -60.55 -9.73
CA ASP A 69 23.90 -61.47 -9.97
C ASP A 69 23.89 -62.12 -11.37
N ARG A 70 23.27 -61.46 -12.37
CA ARG A 70 23.21 -61.91 -13.78
C ARG A 70 24.58 -62.11 -14.45
N TYR A 71 25.67 -61.67 -13.84
CA TYR A 71 27.00 -61.62 -14.44
C TYR A 71 28.07 -62.27 -13.58
N ASP A 72 28.84 -63.15 -14.22
CA ASP A 72 30.06 -63.72 -13.68
C ASP A 72 31.24 -62.71 -13.68
N LYS A 73 32.30 -63.05 -12.95
CA LYS A 73 33.52 -62.26 -12.89
C LYS A 73 34.17 -62.14 -14.27
N GLY A 74 34.67 -60.95 -14.59
CA GLY A 74 35.42 -60.69 -15.82
C GLY A 74 34.57 -60.20 -17.00
N LEU A 75 33.25 -60.09 -16.81
CA LEU A 75 32.35 -59.50 -17.80
C LEU A 75 32.36 -57.96 -17.72
N CYS A 76 32.31 -57.32 -18.89
CA CYS A 76 32.12 -55.88 -19.00
C CYS A 76 30.68 -55.59 -19.41
N VAL A 77 29.96 -54.76 -18.66
CA VAL A 77 28.58 -54.37 -18.99
C VAL A 77 28.54 -52.88 -19.24
N GLU A 78 28.05 -52.50 -20.42
CA GLU A 78 27.81 -51.11 -20.81
C GLU A 78 26.32 -50.81 -20.72
N TYR A 79 25.95 -49.80 -19.93
CA TYR A 79 24.59 -49.29 -19.83
C TYR A 79 24.43 -48.02 -20.68
N ARG A 80 23.37 -47.99 -21.49
CA ARG A 80 22.92 -46.80 -22.20
C ARG A 80 21.59 -46.36 -21.63
N ILE A 81 21.55 -45.15 -21.08
CA ILE A 81 20.36 -44.56 -20.50
C ILE A 81 19.92 -43.43 -21.42
N ARG A 82 18.74 -43.58 -22.02
CA ARG A 82 18.11 -42.54 -22.83
C ARG A 82 16.96 -41.95 -22.04
N ILE A 83 17.02 -40.66 -21.77
CA ILE A 83 15.99 -39.91 -21.06
C ILE A 83 15.41 -38.92 -22.06
N ILE A 84 14.12 -39.04 -22.31
CA ILE A 84 13.38 -38.25 -23.31
C ILE A 84 12.79 -37.03 -22.60
N GLY A 85 13.21 -35.84 -23.02
CA GLY A 85 12.72 -34.56 -22.50
C GLY A 85 13.81 -33.49 -22.48
N ASP A 86 13.41 -32.27 -22.13
CA ASP A 86 14.31 -31.13 -21.99
C ASP A 86 14.63 -30.91 -20.51
N TYR A 87 15.78 -31.42 -20.07
CA TYR A 87 16.22 -31.35 -18.68
C TYR A 87 17.60 -30.69 -18.62
N PRO A 88 17.82 -29.72 -17.71
CA PRO A 88 19.13 -29.09 -17.57
C PRO A 88 20.17 -30.10 -17.06
N GLU A 89 21.44 -29.86 -17.34
CA GLU A 89 22.53 -30.65 -16.76
C GLU A 89 22.68 -30.34 -15.27
N ALA A 90 22.85 -31.38 -14.45
CA ALA A 90 23.20 -31.27 -13.04
C ALA A 90 24.35 -32.22 -12.70
N ALA A 91 25.26 -31.80 -11.83
CA ALA A 91 26.31 -32.67 -11.30
C ALA A 91 25.79 -33.40 -10.05
N GLN A 92 25.71 -34.73 -10.09
CA GLN A 92 25.28 -35.53 -8.94
C GLN A 92 26.15 -36.78 -8.76
N PRO A 93 26.44 -37.19 -7.51
CA PRO A 93 27.21 -38.40 -7.25
C PRO A 93 26.42 -39.66 -7.64
N ILE A 94 27.05 -40.57 -8.37
CA ILE A 94 26.45 -41.90 -8.65
C ILE A 94 26.87 -42.92 -7.60
N SER A 95 26.01 -43.91 -7.36
CA SER A 95 26.26 -44.97 -6.38
C SER A 95 26.26 -46.34 -7.04
N VAL A 96 27.18 -47.21 -6.66
CA VAL A 96 27.27 -48.59 -7.13
C VAL A 96 27.37 -49.51 -5.92
N LYS A 97 26.49 -50.50 -5.86
CA LYS A 97 26.52 -51.57 -4.86
C LYS A 97 27.26 -52.76 -5.44
N ALA A 98 28.27 -53.26 -4.73
CA ALA A 98 28.92 -54.53 -5.02
C ALA A 98 28.95 -55.40 -3.75
N ALA A 99 28.20 -56.51 -3.80
CA ALA A 99 27.85 -57.31 -2.62
C ALA A 99 27.29 -56.44 -1.48
N ASN A 100 27.89 -56.46 -0.29
CA ASN A 100 27.43 -55.70 0.88
C ASN A 100 28.04 -54.30 1.00
N VAL A 101 28.72 -53.80 -0.04
CA VAL A 101 29.41 -52.50 -0.01
C VAL A 101 28.79 -51.57 -1.04
N VAL A 102 28.54 -50.33 -0.63
CA VAL A 102 28.04 -49.25 -1.50
C VAL A 102 29.16 -48.25 -1.71
N TYR A 103 29.58 -48.11 -2.97
CA TYR A 103 30.57 -47.14 -3.42
C TYR A 103 29.85 -45.91 -3.94
N LYS A 104 30.13 -44.75 -3.36
CA LYS A 104 29.63 -43.46 -3.84
C LYS A 104 30.73 -42.74 -4.59
N PHE A 105 30.53 -42.54 -5.88
CA PHE A 105 31.46 -41.81 -6.74
C PHE A 105 31.05 -40.34 -6.75
N ALA A 106 31.58 -39.60 -5.77
CA ALA A 106 31.41 -38.17 -5.65
C ALA A 106 32.68 -37.48 -6.12
N CYS A 107 32.66 -36.94 -7.33
CA CYS A 107 33.68 -36.01 -7.82
C CYS A 107 32.99 -34.72 -8.28
N THR A 108 33.71 -33.60 -8.16
CA THR A 108 33.23 -32.30 -8.62
C THR A 108 33.07 -32.33 -10.15
N ASP A 109 31.86 -32.05 -10.63
CA ASP A 109 31.50 -31.91 -12.05
C ASP A 109 31.73 -33.15 -12.95
N CYS A 110 31.90 -34.34 -12.38
CA CYS A 110 32.26 -35.52 -13.16
C CYS A 110 31.08 -36.34 -13.69
N PHE A 111 29.95 -36.39 -12.96
CA PHE A 111 28.77 -37.14 -13.35
C PHE A 111 27.62 -36.18 -13.63
N ILE A 112 27.40 -35.93 -14.91
CA ILE A 112 26.30 -35.11 -15.40
C ILE A 112 25.05 -35.98 -15.53
N VAL A 113 23.98 -35.55 -14.87
CA VAL A 113 22.66 -36.19 -14.86
C VAL A 113 21.58 -35.17 -15.20
N PRO A 114 20.39 -35.60 -15.64
CA PRO A 114 19.24 -34.70 -15.80
C PRO A 114 18.82 -34.07 -14.46
N GLY A 115 19.00 -32.75 -14.38
CA GLY A 115 18.55 -31.89 -13.29
C GLY A 115 17.08 -31.50 -13.42
N CYS A 116 16.56 -30.79 -12.41
CA CYS A 116 15.18 -30.34 -12.41
C CYS A 116 14.99 -29.03 -13.19
N VAL A 117 13.85 -28.93 -13.88
CA VAL A 117 13.48 -27.75 -14.68
C VAL A 117 13.39 -26.54 -13.75
N GLN A 118 14.06 -25.44 -14.12
CA GLN A 118 14.00 -24.21 -13.33
C GLN A 118 12.60 -23.60 -13.47
N ARG A 119 11.95 -23.26 -12.35
CA ARG A 119 10.59 -22.68 -12.37
C ARG A 119 10.64 -21.15 -12.49
N GLY A 120 9.61 -20.57 -13.12
CA GLY A 120 9.34 -19.14 -13.02
C GLY A 120 8.91 -18.79 -11.59
N LYS A 121 9.07 -17.53 -11.19
CA LYS A 121 8.71 -17.06 -9.85
C LYS A 121 8.19 -15.64 -9.94
N LEU A 122 6.97 -15.43 -9.46
CA LEU A 122 6.37 -14.11 -9.40
C LEU A 122 6.87 -13.31 -8.20
N LEU A 123 7.02 -12.02 -8.41
CA LEU A 123 7.09 -11.01 -7.37
C LEU A 123 6.14 -9.88 -7.75
N VAL A 124 5.24 -9.52 -6.83
CA VAL A 124 4.38 -8.35 -6.98
C VAL A 124 4.88 -7.28 -6.04
N SER A 125 4.99 -6.04 -6.53
CA SER A 125 5.25 -4.87 -5.71
C SER A 125 4.24 -3.78 -6.00
N LYS A 126 3.85 -3.05 -4.98
CA LYS A 126 2.76 -2.09 -5.07
C LYS A 126 3.05 -0.78 -4.33
N VAL A 127 2.64 0.31 -4.96
CA VAL A 127 2.62 1.65 -4.37
C VAL A 127 1.24 2.27 -4.57
N CYS A 128 0.74 2.98 -3.57
CA CYS A 128 -0.42 3.84 -3.70
C CYS A 128 -0.28 5.16 -2.96
N ARG A 129 -1.06 6.15 -3.41
CA ARG A 129 -1.16 7.47 -2.80
C ARG A 129 -2.53 8.09 -3.05
N THR A 130 -2.90 9.01 -2.17
CA THR A 130 -3.99 9.96 -2.39
C THR A 130 -3.39 11.23 -3.00
N VAL A 131 -4.03 11.77 -4.03
CA VAL A 131 -3.69 13.07 -4.62
C VAL A 131 -4.91 13.96 -4.47
N ILE A 132 -4.73 15.17 -3.93
CA ILE A 132 -5.80 16.15 -3.77
C ILE A 132 -5.44 17.37 -4.62
N SER A 133 -6.30 17.70 -5.59
CA SER A 133 -6.12 18.87 -6.45
C SER A 133 -7.44 19.62 -6.53
N ASN A 134 -7.42 20.93 -6.27
CA ASN A 134 -8.62 21.77 -6.23
C ASN A 134 -9.74 21.19 -5.35
N ASN A 135 -9.36 20.67 -4.17
CA ASN A 135 -10.28 20.02 -3.22
C ASN A 135 -10.98 18.77 -3.77
N GLN A 136 -10.47 18.18 -4.86
CA GLN A 136 -10.95 16.93 -5.44
C GLN A 136 -9.91 15.83 -5.25
N PRO A 137 -10.21 14.79 -4.46
CA PRO A 137 -9.30 13.67 -4.23
C PRO A 137 -9.35 12.63 -5.37
N SER A 138 -8.19 12.02 -5.64
CA SER A 138 -8.06 10.82 -6.46
C SER A 138 -7.12 9.81 -5.76
N PHE A 139 -7.35 8.52 -6.00
CA PHE A 139 -6.51 7.45 -5.51
C PHE A 139 -5.69 6.89 -6.67
N GLU A 140 -4.37 6.96 -6.58
CA GLU A 140 -3.45 6.54 -7.63
C GLU A 140 -2.66 5.31 -7.20
N TYR A 141 -2.51 4.37 -8.12
CA TYR A 141 -1.88 3.08 -7.87
C TYR A 141 -0.87 2.74 -8.98
N GLN A 142 0.24 2.14 -8.56
CA GLN A 142 1.22 1.53 -9.44
C GLN A 142 1.57 0.14 -8.90
N VAL A 143 1.41 -0.88 -9.74
CA VAL A 143 1.75 -2.28 -9.44
C VAL A 143 2.76 -2.76 -10.46
N HIS A 144 3.85 -3.37 -10.00
CA HIS A 144 4.78 -4.11 -10.87
C HIS A 144 4.62 -5.60 -10.59
N VAL A 145 4.47 -6.37 -11.67
CA VAL A 145 4.50 -7.83 -11.64
C VAL A 145 5.76 -8.29 -12.35
N ASP A 146 6.68 -8.88 -11.61
CA ASP A 146 8.00 -9.29 -12.06
C ASP A 146 8.12 -10.81 -12.11
N ASN A 147 8.78 -11.35 -13.13
CA ASN A 147 9.28 -12.73 -13.10
C ASN A 147 10.73 -12.73 -12.65
N VAL A 148 10.94 -13.02 -11.36
CA VAL A 148 12.27 -13.14 -10.74
C VAL A 148 12.83 -14.57 -10.82
N GLY A 149 12.09 -15.49 -11.44
CA GLY A 149 12.51 -16.86 -11.70
C GLY A 149 13.32 -17.00 -12.98
N LYS A 150 13.55 -18.25 -13.39
CA LYS A 150 14.44 -18.56 -14.54
C LYS A 150 13.72 -19.23 -15.72
N ALA A 151 12.41 -19.44 -15.63
CA ALA A 151 11.56 -19.88 -16.74
C ALA A 151 10.42 -18.88 -16.99
N PRO A 152 9.92 -18.78 -18.23
CA PRO A 152 8.78 -17.93 -18.55
C PRO A 152 7.53 -18.35 -17.78
N LEU A 153 6.68 -17.38 -17.48
CA LEU A 153 5.39 -17.58 -16.84
C LEU A 153 4.28 -17.27 -17.83
N ASN A 154 3.43 -18.24 -18.14
CA ASN A 154 2.34 -18.08 -19.10
C ASN A 154 1.18 -19.06 -18.85
N PRO A 155 -0.07 -18.60 -18.79
CA PRO A 155 -0.48 -17.21 -18.61
C PRO A 155 -0.22 -16.69 -17.19
N VAL A 156 -0.02 -15.37 -17.07
CA VAL A 156 -0.08 -14.69 -15.77
C VAL A 156 -1.44 -14.02 -15.61
N GLU A 157 -2.19 -14.47 -14.61
CA GLU A 157 -3.47 -13.87 -14.19
C GLU A 157 -3.23 -12.81 -13.13
N PHE A 158 -3.88 -11.67 -13.26
CA PHE A 158 -3.79 -10.53 -12.37
C PHE A 158 -5.15 -10.23 -11.74
N GLU A 159 -5.15 -9.93 -10.44
CA GLU A 159 -6.31 -9.47 -9.70
C GLU A 159 -5.90 -8.42 -8.67
N ASP A 160 -6.69 -7.37 -8.55
CA ASP A 160 -6.48 -6.28 -7.59
C ASP A 160 -7.82 -5.87 -7.00
N ILE A 161 -7.90 -5.86 -5.67
CA ILE A 161 -9.11 -5.57 -4.92
C ILE A 161 -8.88 -4.33 -4.08
N ILE A 162 -9.65 -3.28 -4.37
CA ILE A 162 -9.64 -2.01 -3.66
C ILE A 162 -10.91 -1.91 -2.82
N THR A 163 -10.74 -1.69 -1.52
CA THR A 163 -11.86 -1.45 -0.61
C THR A 163 -11.98 0.05 -0.36
N ILE A 164 -13.11 0.62 -0.75
CA ILE A 164 -13.41 2.05 -0.66
C ILE A 164 -14.60 2.22 0.29
N PRO A 165 -14.50 3.09 1.31
CA PRO A 165 -15.63 3.38 2.20
C PRO A 165 -16.87 3.85 1.44
N LEU A 166 -18.05 3.39 1.84
CA LEU A 166 -19.32 3.68 1.16
C LEU A 166 -19.72 5.17 1.20
N GLN A 167 -19.06 5.95 2.05
CA GLN A 167 -19.25 7.39 2.15
C GLN A 167 -18.65 8.15 0.96
N LEU A 168 -17.77 7.50 0.19
CA LEU A 168 -17.08 8.06 -0.96
C LEU A 168 -17.71 7.55 -2.25
N SER A 169 -18.09 8.49 -3.13
CA SER A 169 -18.56 8.19 -4.47
C SER A 169 -17.40 8.26 -5.44
N ILE A 170 -17.19 7.21 -6.23
CA ILE A 170 -16.10 7.14 -7.21
C ILE A 170 -16.59 7.51 -8.61
N GLY A 171 -15.71 8.12 -9.39
CA GLY A 171 -15.95 8.42 -10.81
C GLY A 171 -15.37 7.34 -11.73
N THR A 172 -15.21 7.70 -13.00
CA THR A 172 -14.66 6.80 -14.03
C THR A 172 -13.22 6.42 -13.71
N ILE A 173 -12.97 5.12 -13.57
CA ILE A 173 -11.65 4.56 -13.30
C ILE A 173 -10.86 4.48 -14.62
N THR A 174 -9.62 4.91 -14.60
CA THR A 174 -8.68 4.73 -15.70
C THR A 174 -7.68 3.64 -15.35
N VAL A 175 -7.41 2.71 -16.27
CA VAL A 175 -6.46 1.61 -16.07
C VAL A 175 -5.55 1.45 -17.29
N SER A 176 -4.28 1.17 -17.03
CA SER A 176 -3.27 0.80 -18.02
C SER A 176 -2.55 -0.47 -17.54
N PRO A 177 -2.41 -1.51 -18.38
CA PRO A 177 -2.92 -1.60 -19.75
C PRO A 177 -4.45 -1.67 -19.82
N SER A 178 -5.04 -1.18 -20.93
CA SER A 178 -6.49 -1.13 -21.14
C SER A 178 -7.15 -2.49 -21.39
N SER A 179 -6.35 -3.56 -21.47
CA SER A 179 -6.82 -4.94 -21.57
C SER A 179 -7.38 -5.49 -20.25
N LEU A 180 -7.11 -4.82 -19.12
CA LEU A 180 -7.64 -5.19 -17.82
C LEU A 180 -9.10 -4.74 -17.67
N ASN A 181 -9.90 -5.59 -17.03
CA ASN A 181 -11.29 -5.29 -16.73
C ASN A 181 -11.41 -4.58 -15.39
N VAL A 182 -12.44 -3.73 -15.28
CA VAL A 182 -12.79 -3.03 -14.04
C VAL A 182 -14.21 -3.43 -13.66
N ASP A 183 -14.38 -4.00 -12.47
CA ASP A 183 -15.67 -4.37 -11.90
C ASP A 183 -15.95 -3.55 -10.64
N THR A 184 -17.12 -2.92 -10.61
CA THR A 184 -17.61 -2.05 -9.52
C THR A 184 -19.00 -2.49 -9.03
N ASN A 185 -19.43 -3.71 -9.37
CA ASN A 185 -20.76 -4.22 -9.06
C ASN A 185 -21.01 -4.41 -7.56
N ILE A 186 -19.95 -4.55 -6.76
CA ILE A 186 -20.03 -4.68 -5.31
C ILE A 186 -19.78 -3.29 -4.68
N PRO A 187 -20.77 -2.70 -3.99
CA PRO A 187 -20.58 -1.41 -3.32
C PRO A 187 -19.38 -1.41 -2.38
N GLY A 188 -18.56 -0.37 -2.45
CA GLY A 188 -17.35 -0.21 -1.64
C GLY A 188 -16.20 -1.13 -2.05
N LYS A 189 -16.30 -1.81 -3.20
CA LYS A 189 -15.20 -2.59 -3.77
C LYS A 189 -15.01 -2.27 -5.24
N VAL A 190 -13.76 -2.11 -5.63
CA VAL A 190 -13.34 -2.06 -7.03
C VAL A 190 -12.44 -3.27 -7.26
N LYS A 191 -12.71 -4.02 -8.32
CA LYS A 191 -11.90 -5.16 -8.74
C LYS A 191 -11.30 -4.88 -10.11
N ILE A 192 -9.97 -4.88 -10.22
CA ILE A 192 -9.25 -4.78 -11.49
C ILE A 192 -8.62 -6.13 -11.77
N PHE A 193 -8.91 -6.74 -12.92
CA PHE A 193 -8.48 -8.11 -13.17
C PHE A 193 -8.35 -8.44 -14.66
N GLY A 194 -7.57 -9.47 -14.95
CA GLY A 194 -7.42 -10.01 -16.29
C GLY A 194 -6.07 -10.70 -16.49
N ASN A 195 -5.87 -11.16 -17.71
CA ASN A 195 -4.64 -11.81 -18.11
C ASN A 195 -3.62 -10.76 -18.59
N ILE A 196 -2.40 -10.81 -18.05
CA ILE A 196 -1.30 -9.91 -18.42
C ILE A 196 -0.25 -10.57 -19.33
N GLY A 197 -0.59 -11.72 -19.90
CA GLY A 197 0.19 -12.44 -20.89
C GLY A 197 1.32 -13.27 -20.32
N THR A 198 2.36 -13.46 -21.13
CA THR A 198 3.60 -14.13 -20.76
C THR A 198 4.58 -13.13 -20.13
N ILE A 199 5.22 -13.51 -19.02
CA ILE A 199 6.33 -12.74 -18.45
C ILE A 199 7.60 -13.58 -18.55
N GLU A 200 8.50 -13.20 -19.45
CA GLU A 200 9.81 -13.82 -19.64
C GLU A 200 10.69 -13.67 -18.38
N PRO A 201 11.69 -14.53 -18.17
CA PRO A 201 12.64 -14.39 -17.06
C PRO A 201 13.27 -12.99 -17.00
N GLY A 202 13.19 -12.32 -15.84
CA GLY A 202 13.63 -10.93 -15.67
C GLY A 202 12.69 -9.87 -16.23
N GLY A 203 11.59 -10.28 -16.85
CA GLY A 203 10.55 -9.39 -17.37
C GLY A 203 9.69 -8.75 -16.28
N ARG A 204 9.09 -7.61 -16.62
CA ARG A 204 8.19 -6.82 -15.77
C ARG A 204 6.98 -6.34 -16.57
N VAL A 205 5.80 -6.44 -15.96
CA VAL A 205 4.59 -5.75 -16.41
C VAL A 205 4.25 -4.66 -15.40
N ALA A 206 4.09 -3.42 -15.88
CA ALA A 206 3.65 -2.29 -15.06
C ALA A 206 2.16 -2.04 -15.28
N ILE A 207 1.42 -1.95 -14.18
CA ILE A 207 -0.01 -1.68 -14.17
C ILE A 207 -0.22 -0.39 -13.39
N THR A 208 -0.94 0.56 -13.97
CA THR A 208 -1.29 1.83 -13.32
C THR A 208 -2.77 2.10 -13.43
N TYR A 209 -3.36 2.67 -12.40
CA TYR A 209 -4.76 3.10 -12.45
C TYR A 209 -5.05 4.22 -11.46
N THR A 210 -6.09 4.99 -11.79
CA THR A 210 -6.57 6.13 -11.00
C THR A 210 -8.05 5.99 -10.74
N ILE A 211 -8.45 6.16 -9.49
CA ILE A 211 -9.85 6.15 -9.04
C ILE A 211 -10.19 7.56 -8.54
N PRO A 212 -10.88 8.40 -9.33
CA PRO A 212 -11.31 9.72 -8.87
C PRO A 212 -12.43 9.57 -7.84
N CYS A 213 -12.41 10.38 -6.79
CA CYS A 213 -13.50 10.49 -5.83
C CYS A 213 -14.31 11.76 -6.15
N ILE A 214 -15.53 11.56 -6.62
CA ILE A 214 -16.42 12.60 -7.16
C ILE A 214 -17.45 13.12 -6.16
N GLY A 215 -17.55 12.48 -4.98
CA GLY A 215 -18.49 12.92 -3.95
C GLY A 215 -18.16 12.33 -2.58
N ILE A 216 -18.49 13.10 -1.54
CA ILE A 216 -18.25 12.74 -0.16
C ILE A 216 -19.53 13.03 0.63
N SER A 217 -20.10 12.00 1.25
CA SER A 217 -21.40 12.12 1.93
C SER A 217 -21.30 12.61 3.38
N SER A 218 -20.14 12.44 4.00
CA SER A 218 -19.88 12.89 5.38
C SER A 218 -18.38 13.16 5.61
N PRO A 219 -18.02 14.08 6.52
CA PRO A 219 -16.64 14.26 6.91
C PRO A 219 -16.12 13.08 7.74
N GLY A 220 -14.82 12.81 7.68
CA GLY A 220 -14.20 11.63 8.27
C GLY A 220 -12.77 11.38 7.81
N SER A 221 -12.08 10.50 8.54
CA SER A 221 -10.86 9.86 8.05
C SER A 221 -11.20 8.52 7.41
N TYR A 222 -10.86 8.39 6.13
CA TYR A 222 -11.16 7.21 5.32
C TYR A 222 -9.87 6.47 5.00
N ILE A 223 -9.88 5.16 5.24
CA ILE A 223 -8.78 4.26 4.87
C ILE A 223 -9.21 3.52 3.60
N ILE A 224 -8.38 3.61 2.57
CA ILE A 224 -8.56 2.93 1.30
C ILE A 224 -7.49 1.84 1.24
N ASN A 225 -7.94 0.60 1.38
CA ASN A 225 -7.06 -0.56 1.36
C ASN A 225 -7.07 -1.19 -0.01
N ASN A 226 -5.91 -1.72 -0.39
CA ASN A 226 -5.73 -2.36 -1.67
C ASN A 226 -4.89 -3.62 -1.50
N THR A 227 -5.28 -4.69 -2.19
CA THR A 227 -4.47 -5.91 -2.32
C THR A 227 -4.39 -6.33 -3.78
N ALA A 228 -3.17 -6.38 -4.31
CA ALA A 228 -2.88 -6.90 -5.65
C ALA A 228 -2.29 -8.30 -5.55
N ARG A 229 -2.67 -9.17 -6.49
CA ARG A 229 -2.17 -10.54 -6.62
C ARG A 229 -1.93 -10.86 -8.09
N ALA A 230 -0.86 -11.60 -8.35
CA ALA A 230 -0.61 -12.24 -9.62
C ALA A 230 -0.39 -13.73 -9.40
N ALA A 231 -0.87 -14.56 -10.32
CA ALA A 231 -0.70 -16.01 -10.27
C ALA A 231 -0.39 -16.56 -11.66
N ALA A 232 0.43 -17.60 -11.68
CA ALA A 232 0.72 -18.44 -12.83
C ALA A 232 0.88 -19.89 -12.35
N GLU A 233 1.12 -20.83 -13.25
CA GLU A 233 1.32 -22.23 -12.87
C GLU A 233 2.49 -22.38 -11.87
N GLY A 234 2.19 -22.93 -10.69
CA GLY A 234 3.20 -23.22 -9.66
C GLY A 234 3.79 -22.01 -8.93
N THR A 235 3.31 -20.78 -9.17
CA THR A 235 3.73 -19.58 -8.43
C THR A 235 2.60 -18.56 -8.30
N ASP A 236 2.55 -17.91 -7.14
CA ASP A 236 1.74 -16.73 -6.92
C ASP A 236 2.49 -15.72 -6.04
N SER A 237 2.10 -14.47 -6.14
CA SER A 237 2.63 -13.39 -5.29
C SER A 237 1.56 -12.32 -5.15
N GLY A 238 1.61 -11.58 -4.05
CA GLY A 238 0.76 -10.42 -3.86
C GLY A 238 1.45 -9.38 -2.99
N ASP A 239 0.92 -8.18 -3.05
CA ASP A 239 1.35 -7.06 -2.22
C ASP A 239 0.13 -6.23 -1.82
N LEU A 240 0.25 -5.52 -0.70
CA LEU A 240 -0.80 -4.68 -0.16
C LEU A 240 -0.30 -3.25 -0.04
N CYS A 241 -1.22 -2.30 -0.22
CA CYS A 241 -0.94 -0.91 0.13
C CYS A 241 -2.22 -0.27 0.66
N GLY A 242 -2.06 0.76 1.48
CA GLY A 242 -3.15 1.56 2.01
C GLY A 242 -2.86 3.04 1.83
N THR A 243 -3.90 3.81 1.55
CA THR A 243 -3.84 5.27 1.55
C THR A 243 -5.00 5.85 2.34
N ASN A 244 -4.84 7.09 2.79
CA ASN A 244 -5.79 7.76 3.67
C ASN A 244 -6.39 8.97 2.96
N LEU A 245 -7.63 9.31 3.28
CA LEU A 245 -8.27 10.56 2.88
C LEU A 245 -8.91 11.18 4.12
N ASN A 246 -8.43 12.36 4.51
CA ASN A 246 -9.02 13.16 5.57
C ASN A 246 -9.99 14.17 4.97
N VAL A 247 -11.22 14.18 5.47
CA VAL A 247 -12.28 15.10 5.04
C VAL A 247 -12.75 15.87 6.25
N VAL A 248 -12.59 17.19 6.22
CA VAL A 248 -12.91 18.07 7.34
C VAL A 248 -14.06 19.00 6.99
N LYS A 249 -14.93 19.22 7.98
CA LYS A 249 -16.01 20.19 7.93
C LYS A 249 -16.10 20.86 9.29
N PHE A 250 -16.27 22.17 9.31
CA PHE A 250 -16.36 22.94 10.56
C PHE A 250 -17.72 23.59 10.70
N ARG A 251 -17.97 24.10 11.91
CA ARG A 251 -19.08 25.02 12.22
C ARG A 251 -18.51 26.23 12.93
N ALA A 252 -18.88 27.40 12.46
CA ALA A 252 -18.53 28.67 13.09
C ALA A 252 -19.70 29.16 13.95
N GLU A 253 -19.41 29.57 15.17
CA GLU A 253 -20.37 30.22 16.05
C GLU A 253 -19.75 31.47 16.65
N LYS A 254 -20.59 32.48 16.84
CA LYS A 254 -20.16 33.74 17.43
C LYS A 254 -21.22 34.29 18.36
N CYS A 255 -20.79 34.67 19.54
CA CYS A 255 -21.64 35.26 20.56
C CYS A 255 -20.90 36.38 21.28
N CYS A 256 -21.62 37.12 22.11
CA CYS A 256 -21.06 38.17 22.94
C CYS A 256 -21.50 38.06 24.40
N SER A 257 -20.82 38.81 25.25
CA SER A 257 -21.22 39.12 26.62
C SER A 257 -20.74 40.53 26.97
N VAL A 258 -21.37 41.13 27.97
CA VAL A 258 -21.04 42.47 28.46
C VAL A 258 -20.89 42.42 29.97
N ASN A 259 -19.83 43.01 30.49
CA ASN A 259 -19.64 43.24 31.92
C ASN A 259 -19.22 44.70 32.16
N GLY A 260 -20.17 45.52 32.59
CA GLY A 260 -19.95 46.96 32.76
C GLY A 260 -19.61 47.64 31.43
N ASN A 261 -18.42 48.24 31.34
CA ASN A 261 -17.91 48.85 30.12
C ASN A 261 -17.07 47.90 29.25
N VAL A 262 -16.95 46.63 29.61
CA VAL A 262 -16.21 45.64 28.82
C VAL A 262 -17.17 44.84 27.94
N GLY A 263 -17.00 44.95 26.64
CA GLY A 263 -17.66 44.10 25.65
C GLY A 263 -16.74 42.94 25.26
N THR A 264 -17.26 41.71 25.28
CA THR A 264 -16.50 40.51 24.91
C THR A 264 -17.21 39.76 23.79
N PHE A 265 -16.47 39.44 22.73
CA PHE A 265 -16.91 38.51 21.69
C PHE A 265 -16.22 37.16 21.91
N LYS A 266 -17.00 36.08 21.87
CA LYS A 266 -16.50 34.71 21.84
C LYS A 266 -16.73 34.15 20.43
N LEU A 267 -15.65 33.67 19.81
CA LEU A 267 -15.71 32.86 18.59
C LEU A 267 -15.47 31.40 18.96
N THR A 268 -16.21 30.51 18.32
CA THR A 268 -16.10 29.06 18.49
C THR A 268 -16.07 28.43 17.10
N ILE A 269 -15.03 27.64 16.81
CA ILE A 269 -14.94 26.81 15.60
C ILE A 269 -14.95 25.36 16.04
N SER A 270 -15.98 24.61 15.66
CA SER A 270 -16.18 23.22 16.09
C SER A 270 -16.05 22.26 14.91
N SER A 271 -15.52 21.07 15.16
CA SER A 271 -15.56 19.97 14.19
C SER A 271 -17.00 19.51 13.95
N VAL A 272 -17.37 19.22 12.70
CA VAL A 272 -18.70 18.66 12.36
C VAL A 272 -18.58 17.17 12.04
N GLY A 273 -19.50 16.37 12.57
CA GLY A 273 -19.51 14.91 12.33
C GLY A 273 -18.22 14.26 12.80
N ASN A 274 -17.66 13.36 12.00
CA ASN A 274 -16.40 12.68 12.30
C ASN A 274 -15.16 13.39 11.73
N SER A 275 -15.23 14.71 11.51
CA SER A 275 -14.09 15.48 10.99
C SER A 275 -12.85 15.25 11.85
N PRO A 276 -11.72 14.78 11.27
CA PRO A 276 -10.49 14.57 12.03
C PRO A 276 -9.88 15.90 12.47
N ASP A 277 -8.82 15.79 13.28
CA ASP A 277 -8.01 16.92 13.71
C ASP A 277 -7.55 17.76 12.51
N ALA A 278 -7.61 19.08 12.65
CA ALA A 278 -7.20 20.01 11.61
C ALA A 278 -6.62 21.30 12.18
N VAL A 279 -5.74 21.93 11.42
CA VAL A 279 -5.21 23.26 11.71
C VAL A 279 -5.75 24.25 10.69
N VAL A 280 -6.34 25.34 11.18
CA VAL A 280 -6.96 26.38 10.35
C VAL A 280 -6.46 27.77 10.73
N ASP A 281 -6.49 28.68 9.77
CA ASP A 281 -6.43 30.12 10.02
C ASP A 281 -7.85 30.68 10.03
N ILE A 282 -8.18 31.47 11.04
CA ILE A 282 -9.50 32.09 11.24
C ILE A 282 -9.38 33.59 11.00
N PHE A 283 -10.22 34.11 10.11
CA PHE A 283 -10.31 35.52 9.79
C PHE A 283 -11.59 36.10 10.37
N ASP A 284 -11.42 37.14 11.17
CA ASP A 284 -12.49 37.78 11.92
C ASP A 284 -12.44 39.28 11.67
N ARG A 285 -13.59 39.92 11.50
CA ARG A 285 -13.68 41.36 11.21
C ARG A 285 -14.58 42.07 12.20
N MET A 286 -14.00 42.97 12.96
CA MET A 286 -14.70 43.87 13.86
C MET A 286 -14.91 45.24 13.22
N GLN A 287 -16.08 45.83 13.43
CA GLN A 287 -16.44 47.17 13.00
C GLN A 287 -16.78 48.01 14.22
N ILE A 288 -15.98 49.05 14.45
CA ILE A 288 -16.24 50.06 15.46
C ILE A 288 -16.92 51.24 14.75
N PRO A 289 -18.18 51.57 15.08
CA PRO A 289 -18.91 52.65 14.45
C PRO A 289 -18.39 54.03 14.86
N ALA A 290 -18.71 55.05 14.06
CA ALA A 290 -18.39 56.45 14.37
C ALA A 290 -18.98 56.88 15.73
N GLY A 291 -18.23 57.70 16.47
CA GLY A 291 -18.66 58.24 17.76
C GLY A 291 -18.45 57.31 18.97
N LEU A 292 -17.81 56.14 18.78
CA LEU A 292 -17.31 55.32 19.87
C LEU A 292 -15.79 55.44 19.99
N THR A 293 -15.29 55.41 21.22
CA THR A 293 -13.87 55.18 21.52
C THR A 293 -13.74 53.90 22.33
N VAL A 294 -12.93 52.96 21.83
CA VAL A 294 -12.69 51.67 22.48
C VAL A 294 -11.20 51.44 22.69
N ASN A 295 -10.87 50.54 23.62
CA ASN A 295 -9.50 50.19 23.95
C ASN A 295 -9.36 48.67 24.08
N PHE A 296 -8.28 48.11 23.54
CA PHE A 296 -7.98 46.68 23.61
C PHE A 296 -6.76 46.44 24.48
N SER A 297 -6.87 45.59 25.49
CA SER A 297 -5.73 45.17 26.32
C SER A 297 -5.03 43.92 25.76
N SER A 298 -5.73 43.11 24.96
CA SER A 298 -5.20 41.91 24.33
C SER A 298 -6.12 41.42 23.21
N PHE A 299 -5.55 40.74 22.21
CA PHE A 299 -6.27 39.92 21.22
C PHE A 299 -6.13 38.43 21.50
N ASN A 300 -5.76 38.09 22.73
CA ASN A 300 -5.65 36.72 23.26
C ASN A 300 -4.69 35.82 22.43
N GLY A 301 -3.70 36.39 21.74
CA GLY A 301 -2.77 35.63 20.88
C GLY A 301 -3.17 35.54 19.41
N CYS A 302 -4.27 36.18 19.01
CA CYS A 302 -4.53 36.48 17.60
C CYS A 302 -3.84 37.79 17.19
N GLU A 303 -3.54 37.92 15.91
CA GLU A 303 -3.03 39.16 15.32
C GLU A 303 -4.22 40.10 15.05
N ALA A 304 -4.01 41.42 15.12
CA ALA A 304 -5.04 42.39 14.80
C ALA A 304 -4.47 43.58 14.02
N TYR A 305 -5.15 43.98 12.96
CA TYR A 305 -4.74 45.04 12.05
C TYR A 305 -5.90 45.97 11.73
N PHE A 306 -5.62 47.25 11.49
CA PHE A 306 -6.61 48.13 10.88
C PHE A 306 -6.87 47.67 9.45
N ALA A 307 -8.11 47.34 9.13
CA ALA A 307 -8.50 46.74 7.84
C ALA A 307 -8.06 47.59 6.63
N ASP A 308 -8.06 48.91 6.76
CA ASP A 308 -7.76 49.82 5.65
C ASP A 308 -6.26 50.07 5.44
N THR A 309 -5.44 49.89 6.49
CA THR A 309 -4.01 50.25 6.46
C THR A 309 -3.07 49.08 6.69
N LEU A 310 -3.60 47.94 7.13
CA LEU A 310 -2.85 46.75 7.58
C LEU A 310 -1.83 47.04 8.68
N LYS A 311 -1.93 48.19 9.35
CA LYS A 311 -1.09 48.51 10.50
C LYS A 311 -1.58 47.73 11.72
N PRO A 312 -0.67 47.15 12.53
CA PRO A 312 -1.04 46.48 13.77
C PRO A 312 -1.84 47.39 14.71
N ILE A 313 -2.83 46.83 15.39
CA ILE A 313 -3.58 47.56 16.42
C ILE A 313 -2.71 47.72 17.67
N PRO A 314 -2.42 48.95 18.13
CA PRO A 314 -1.68 49.16 19.37
C PRO A 314 -2.56 48.77 20.57
N LEU A 315 -2.01 47.98 21.49
CA LEU A 315 -2.68 47.64 22.74
C LEU A 315 -2.69 48.86 23.69
N ASN A 316 -3.67 48.89 24.59
CA ASN A 316 -3.86 49.93 25.60
C ASN A 316 -3.90 51.36 25.03
N THR A 317 -4.28 51.50 23.76
CA THR A 317 -4.39 52.77 23.06
C THR A 317 -5.84 52.96 22.60
N ASP A 318 -6.35 54.18 22.73
CA ASP A 318 -7.72 54.51 22.36
C ASP A 318 -7.89 54.52 20.84
N ILE A 319 -8.90 53.78 20.39
CA ILE A 319 -9.27 53.65 18.99
C ILE A 319 -10.61 54.35 18.79
N ILE A 320 -10.57 55.43 18.03
CA ILE A 320 -11.73 56.25 17.71
C ILE A 320 -12.38 55.71 16.43
N GLY A 321 -13.67 55.40 16.49
CA GLY A 321 -14.44 54.99 15.32
C GLY A 321 -14.74 56.16 14.36
N PRO A 322 -15.02 55.90 13.07
CA PRO A 322 -15.22 54.58 12.48
C PRO A 322 -13.89 53.86 12.19
N ALA A 323 -13.79 52.58 12.56
CA ALA A 323 -12.61 51.77 12.31
C ALA A 323 -12.98 50.31 12.04
N GLY A 324 -12.41 49.75 10.96
CA GLY A 324 -12.43 48.32 10.71
C GLY A 324 -11.17 47.67 11.29
N ILE A 325 -11.35 46.55 11.99
CA ILE A 325 -10.25 45.77 12.56
C ILE A 325 -10.36 44.33 12.05
N ASP A 326 -9.34 43.87 11.34
CA ASP A 326 -9.19 42.48 10.94
C ASP A 326 -8.36 41.74 12.00
N ILE A 327 -8.93 40.69 12.58
CA ILE A 327 -8.34 39.84 13.62
C ILE A 327 -8.08 38.47 12.99
N ILE A 328 -6.84 37.99 13.08
CA ILE A 328 -6.40 36.74 12.46
C ILE A 328 -5.87 35.82 13.54
N CYS A 329 -6.57 34.72 13.78
CA CYS A 329 -6.10 33.66 14.66
C CYS A 329 -5.43 32.59 13.79
N ARG A 330 -4.09 32.59 13.79
CA ARG A 330 -3.30 31.62 13.02
C ARG A 330 -3.15 30.31 13.77
N ASP A 331 -2.98 29.24 13.02
CA ASP A 331 -2.64 27.91 13.56
C ASP A 331 -3.63 27.41 14.63
N ALA A 332 -4.92 27.72 14.45
CA ALA A 332 -5.96 27.26 15.35
C ALA A 332 -6.17 25.75 15.16
N PHE A 333 -5.82 24.98 16.19
CA PHE A 333 -6.05 23.54 16.23
C PHE A 333 -7.51 23.24 16.59
N ILE A 334 -8.22 22.60 15.67
CA ILE A 334 -9.58 22.09 15.87
C ILE A 334 -9.48 20.58 16.11
N PRO A 335 -9.70 20.10 17.35
CA PRO A 335 -9.67 18.67 17.64
C PRO A 335 -10.90 17.93 17.09
N PHE A 336 -10.73 16.64 16.80
CA PHE A 336 -11.80 15.69 16.52
C PHE A 336 -12.84 15.71 17.65
N ASN A 337 -14.11 15.84 17.28
CA ASN A 337 -15.24 15.97 18.20
C ASN A 337 -15.07 17.09 19.24
N GLY A 338 -14.33 18.15 18.92
CA GLY A 338 -14.15 19.28 19.82
C GLY A 338 -14.20 20.62 19.11
N SER A 339 -13.79 21.65 19.84
CA SER A 339 -13.86 23.03 19.38
C SER A 339 -12.63 23.81 19.79
N PHE A 340 -12.29 24.78 18.95
CA PHE A 340 -11.42 25.88 19.28
C PHE A 340 -12.27 27.06 19.73
N GLU A 341 -11.90 27.66 20.86
CA GLU A 341 -12.59 28.83 21.39
C GLU A 341 -11.62 29.98 21.59
N LYS A 342 -12.07 31.18 21.23
CA LYS A 342 -11.32 32.40 21.49
C LYS A 342 -12.22 33.54 21.94
N THR A 343 -11.71 34.34 22.86
CA THR A 343 -12.37 35.56 23.32
C THR A 343 -11.57 36.77 22.96
N ILE A 344 -12.25 37.77 22.40
CA ILE A 344 -11.71 39.11 22.10
C ILE A 344 -12.55 40.11 22.88
N SER A 345 -11.90 40.89 23.74
CA SER A 345 -12.55 41.87 24.60
C SER A 345 -12.07 43.28 24.29
N TYR A 346 -12.98 44.23 24.37
CA TYR A 346 -12.67 45.65 24.33
C TYR A 346 -13.30 46.36 25.53
N THR A 347 -12.68 47.45 25.94
CA THR A 347 -13.22 48.38 26.94
C THR A 347 -13.80 49.58 26.21
N LEU A 348 -15.05 49.92 26.47
CA LEU A 348 -15.67 51.16 26.01
C LEU A 348 -15.13 52.31 26.87
N VAL A 349 -14.45 53.26 26.23
CA VAL A 349 -13.85 54.43 26.87
C VAL A 349 -14.84 55.60 26.86
N SER A 350 -15.46 55.86 25.71
CA SER A 350 -16.47 56.91 25.57
C SER A 350 -17.43 56.63 24.41
N SER A 351 -18.62 57.25 24.49
CA SER A 351 -19.65 57.22 23.44
C SER A 351 -20.24 58.63 23.29
N SER A 352 -20.36 59.09 22.05
CA SER A 352 -21.06 60.33 21.69
C SER A 352 -22.35 60.08 20.89
N VAL A 353 -22.81 58.82 20.84
CA VAL A 353 -23.98 58.38 20.06
C VAL A 353 -25.09 57.87 20.96
N ASN A 354 -26.34 58.05 20.51
CA ASN A 354 -27.52 57.58 21.26
C ASN A 354 -27.66 56.05 21.22
N VAL A 355 -27.52 55.45 20.03
CA VAL A 355 -27.60 54.00 19.81
C VAL A 355 -26.68 53.64 18.65
N THR A 356 -25.81 52.65 18.86
CA THR A 356 -25.01 52.04 17.80
C THR A 356 -24.65 50.59 18.15
N SER A 357 -23.88 49.90 17.31
CA SER A 357 -23.38 48.55 17.63
C SER A 357 -21.95 48.34 17.16
N VAL A 358 -21.13 47.77 18.03
CA VAL A 358 -19.88 47.14 17.63
C VAL A 358 -20.24 45.77 17.07
N VAL A 359 -19.94 45.56 15.80
CA VAL A 359 -20.23 44.32 15.06
C VAL A 359 -18.94 43.52 14.97
N ASN A 360 -18.98 42.22 15.19
CA ASN A 360 -17.84 41.37 14.93
C ASN A 360 -18.26 40.08 14.21
N THR A 361 -17.59 39.78 13.10
CA THR A 361 -18.00 38.76 12.13
C THR A 361 -16.84 37.86 11.71
N ILE A 362 -16.98 36.55 11.89
CA ILE A 362 -16.05 35.57 11.32
C ILE A 362 -16.31 35.56 9.81
N THR A 363 -15.32 35.95 9.03
CA THR A 363 -15.44 36.14 7.58
C THR A 363 -14.93 34.94 6.81
N ASN A 364 -13.86 34.29 7.28
CA ASN A 364 -13.26 33.16 6.58
C ASN A 364 -12.57 32.17 7.54
N ILE A 365 -12.51 30.91 7.11
CA ILE A 365 -11.71 29.86 7.73
C ILE A 365 -10.98 29.11 6.62
N THR A 366 -9.66 29.04 6.71
CA THR A 366 -8.82 28.37 5.73
C THR A 366 -7.98 27.27 6.39
N PRO A 367 -8.14 26.00 6.01
CA PRO A 367 -7.24 24.94 6.44
C PRO A 367 -5.82 25.18 5.96
N LYS A 368 -4.82 24.80 6.76
CA LYS A 368 -3.41 24.91 6.36
C LYS A 368 -2.91 23.75 5.50
N ASP A 369 -3.47 22.56 5.67
CA ASP A 369 -2.95 21.33 5.06
C ASP A 369 -3.75 20.88 3.82
N ILE A 370 -4.07 21.82 2.93
CA ILE A 370 -4.99 21.62 1.79
C ILE A 370 -4.53 20.55 0.78
N GLU A 371 -3.26 20.13 0.83
CA GLU A 371 -2.71 19.06 -0.01
C GLU A 371 -3.02 17.67 0.54
N ASN A 372 -3.32 17.54 1.85
CA ASN A 372 -3.54 16.27 2.54
C ASN A 372 -4.96 16.11 3.11
N LEU A 373 -5.82 17.12 2.97
CA LEU A 373 -7.22 17.05 3.37
C LEU A 373 -8.17 17.65 2.33
N VAL A 374 -9.42 17.20 2.37
CA VAL A 374 -10.54 17.81 1.66
C VAL A 374 -11.35 18.64 2.64
N TYR A 375 -11.61 19.89 2.27
CA TYR A 375 -12.40 20.84 3.05
C TYR A 375 -13.81 20.97 2.48
N GLU A 376 -14.79 20.46 3.21
CA GLU A 376 -16.22 20.51 2.84
C GLU A 376 -16.89 21.85 3.21
N GLY A 377 -16.11 22.83 3.67
CA GLY A 377 -16.58 24.14 4.08
C GLY A 377 -16.86 24.26 5.59
N THR A 378 -17.36 25.44 5.96
CA THR A 378 -17.73 25.78 7.33
C THR A 378 -19.21 26.17 7.38
N GLU A 379 -19.98 25.49 8.23
CA GLU A 379 -21.36 25.85 8.52
C GLU A 379 -21.45 27.18 9.27
N ASN A 380 -22.52 27.95 9.02
CA ASN A 380 -22.80 29.24 9.66
C ASN A 380 -21.76 30.35 9.40
N LEU A 381 -21.01 30.28 8.30
CA LEU A 381 -20.12 31.35 7.85
C LEU A 381 -20.84 32.25 6.82
N PRO A 382 -20.85 33.59 6.97
CA PRO A 382 -20.23 34.35 8.06
C PRO A 382 -21.01 34.27 9.38
N ALA A 383 -20.29 34.17 10.50
CA ALA A 383 -20.88 34.13 11.86
C ALA A 383 -20.72 35.49 12.55
N THR A 384 -21.82 36.12 12.95
CA THR A 384 -21.82 37.51 13.47
C THR A 384 -22.41 37.61 14.88
N ALA A 385 -21.79 38.43 15.72
CA ALA A 385 -22.38 38.90 16.97
C ALA A 385 -22.26 40.42 17.09
N ASN A 386 -23.18 41.02 17.85
CA ASN A 386 -23.29 42.47 17.98
C ASN A 386 -23.41 42.87 19.46
N ILE A 387 -22.61 43.85 19.87
CA ILE A 387 -22.78 44.53 21.16
C ILE A 387 -23.35 45.91 20.88
N LYS A 388 -24.58 46.12 21.33
CA LYS A 388 -25.29 47.39 21.24
C LYS A 388 -24.78 48.34 22.31
N VAL A 389 -24.47 49.57 21.90
CA VAL A 389 -23.98 50.65 22.78
C VAL A 389 -25.02 51.75 22.81
N GLU A 390 -25.56 52.01 24.00
CA GLU A 390 -26.45 53.14 24.33
C GLU A 390 -25.89 53.88 25.55
N LEU A 391 -26.70 54.07 26.62
CA LEU A 391 -26.26 54.44 27.98
C LEU A 391 -25.44 53.33 28.66
N LEU A 392 -25.78 52.08 28.35
CA LEU A 392 -25.09 50.86 28.80
C LEU A 392 -24.84 49.97 27.58
N GLN A 393 -23.92 49.03 27.72
CA GLN A 393 -23.68 48.00 26.72
C GLN A 393 -24.64 46.83 26.92
N SER A 394 -25.16 46.27 25.81
CA SER A 394 -25.96 45.04 25.83
C SER A 394 -25.58 44.15 24.67
N CYS A 395 -25.48 42.85 24.93
CA CYS A 395 -25.19 41.87 23.88
C CYS A 395 -26.48 41.43 23.20
N LEU A 396 -26.51 41.48 21.86
CA LEU A 396 -27.66 41.05 21.05
C LEU A 396 -27.62 39.56 20.70
N THR A 397 -26.47 38.91 20.88
CA THR A 397 -26.23 37.50 20.56
C THR A 397 -25.54 36.84 21.75
N SER A 398 -26.25 36.68 22.87
CA SER A 398 -25.67 36.19 24.12
C SER A 398 -25.08 34.80 23.96
N CYS A 399 -23.91 34.56 24.54
CA CYS A 399 -23.41 33.20 24.74
C CYS A 399 -24.37 32.48 25.69
N LEU A 400 -25.00 31.39 25.23
CA LEU A 400 -25.86 30.53 26.06
C LEU A 400 -25.06 29.76 27.11
#